data_AF-A0A2D9W8V9-F1
#
_entry.id   AF-A0A2D9W8V9-F1
#
_cell.length_a   1.000
_cell.length_b   1.000
_cell.length_c   1.000
_cell.angle_alpha   90.00
_cell.angle_beta   90.00
_cell.angle_gamma   90.00
#
_symmetry.space_group_name_H-M   'P 1'
#
loop_
_entity.id
_entity.type
_entity.pdbx_description
1 polymer ?
#
loop_
_entity_poly.entity_id
_entity_poly.type
_entity_poly.pdbx_seq_one_letter_code
_entity_poly.pdbx_strand_id
1 'polypeptide(L)'
;MPEMEAPDRITTQSRGDYLEIMSKVVFQSGMSYKIAESKRLGTREAFHDFNADRVARITPSEIDQLTEDIRVIWNRSKLESVVANAQKLLELDTEFSGFQKYLRSHEDSVPLVKDLQKQFKFLGEMGCYYYLHVVGEEVPDHEEWQASLKKR
;
A
#
# COMPACT_ATOMS: atom_id res chain seq x y z
N MET A 1 8.38 17.84 -0.24
CA MET A 1 8.46 16.50 -0.86
C MET A 1 9.86 16.44 -1.45
N PRO A 2 10.78 15.57 -0.99
CA PRO A 2 12.06 15.44 -1.69
C PRO A 2 11.78 15.02 -3.14
N GLU A 3 12.61 15.48 -4.07
CA GLU A 3 12.49 15.21 -5.52
C GLU A 3 12.07 13.77 -5.77
N MET A 4 10.88 13.59 -6.34
CA MET A 4 10.39 12.26 -6.71
C MET A 4 11.07 11.87 -8.02
N GLU A 5 12.32 11.43 -7.95
CA GLU A 5 12.75 10.41 -8.91
C GLU A 5 11.77 9.24 -8.80
N ALA A 6 11.34 8.72 -9.95
CA ALA A 6 10.41 7.61 -9.97
C ALA A 6 11.04 6.44 -9.19
N PRO A 7 10.36 5.91 -8.16
CA PRO A 7 10.95 4.88 -7.32
C PRO A 7 11.20 3.62 -8.16
N ASP A 8 12.28 2.91 -7.85
CA ASP A 8 12.63 1.68 -8.56
C ASP A 8 11.44 0.70 -8.59
N ARG A 9 11.12 0.21 -9.79
CA ARG A 9 10.11 -0.82 -9.98
C ARG A 9 10.59 -2.13 -9.37
N ILE A 10 9.73 -2.80 -8.62
CA ILE A 10 10.01 -4.12 -8.08
C ILE A 10 9.30 -5.20 -8.89
N THR A 11 9.91 -6.37 -9.01
CA THR A 11 9.21 -7.56 -9.51
C THR A 11 8.41 -8.15 -8.36
N THR A 12 7.11 -7.91 -8.34
CA THR A 12 6.21 -8.53 -7.35
C THR A 12 6.10 -10.03 -7.64
N GLN A 13 6.39 -10.87 -6.64
CA GLN A 13 6.36 -12.33 -6.75
C GLN A 13 5.30 -12.95 -5.84
N SER A 14 4.87 -12.23 -4.81
CA SER A 14 3.94 -12.70 -3.80
C SER A 14 2.90 -11.64 -3.40
N ARG A 15 1.79 -12.10 -2.83
CA ARG A 15 0.80 -11.26 -2.14
C ARG A 15 1.39 -10.38 -1.03
N GLY A 16 2.49 -10.83 -0.42
CA GLY A 16 3.19 -10.08 0.62
C GLY A 16 3.91 -8.86 0.06
N ASP A 17 4.46 -8.95 -1.16
CA ASP A 17 5.13 -7.81 -1.81
C ASP A 17 4.14 -6.68 -2.08
N TYR A 18 2.96 -7.01 -2.60
CA TYR A 18 1.87 -6.06 -2.79
C TYR A 18 1.47 -5.38 -1.48
N LEU A 19 1.36 -6.15 -0.39
CA LEU A 19 1.00 -5.61 0.91
C LEU A 19 2.10 -4.72 1.51
N GLU A 20 3.38 -5.09 1.34
CA GLU A 20 4.51 -4.28 1.82
C GLU A 20 4.53 -2.91 1.13
N ILE A 21 4.42 -2.87 -0.21
CA ILE A 21 4.43 -1.61 -0.95
C ILE A 21 3.21 -0.76 -0.58
N MET A 22 2.04 -1.36 -0.45
CA MET A 22 0.83 -0.65 -0.01
C MET A 22 1.02 -0.06 1.39
N SER A 23 1.61 -0.83 2.31
CA SER A 23 1.88 -0.38 3.68
C SER A 23 2.86 0.80 3.71
N LYS A 24 3.89 0.81 2.85
CA LYS A 24 4.80 1.96 2.72
C LYS A 24 4.05 3.25 2.39
N VAL A 25 3.11 3.19 1.44
CA VAL A 25 2.25 4.34 1.07
C VAL A 25 1.41 4.80 2.26
N VAL A 26 0.76 3.86 2.95
CA VAL A 26 -0.05 4.14 4.15
C VAL A 26 0.78 4.84 5.23
N PHE A 27 1.99 4.35 5.47
CA PHE A 27 2.87 4.90 6.49
C PHE A 27 3.44 6.27 6.14
N GLN A 28 3.80 6.49 4.88
CA GLN A 28 4.28 7.78 4.38
C GLN A 28 3.17 8.83 4.31
N SER A 29 1.89 8.43 4.26
CA SER A 29 0.77 9.37 4.29
C SER A 29 0.76 10.20 5.59
N GLY A 30 1.14 11.47 5.52
CA GLY A 30 1.19 12.37 6.68
C GLY A 30 2.33 12.08 7.68
N MET A 31 3.41 11.41 7.27
CA MET A 31 4.63 11.24 8.08
C MET A 31 5.89 11.57 7.28
N SER A 32 6.95 12.04 7.94
CA SER A 32 8.26 12.21 7.30
C SER A 32 8.82 10.86 6.84
N TYR A 33 9.30 10.81 5.60
CA TYR A 33 9.97 9.65 5.01
C TYR A 33 11.06 9.06 5.94
N LYS A 34 11.87 9.93 6.55
CA LYS A 34 12.96 9.49 7.46
C LYS A 34 12.45 8.70 8.66
N ILE A 35 11.27 9.04 9.18
CA ILE A 35 10.65 8.35 10.33
C ILE A 35 10.05 7.03 9.87
N ALA A 36 9.39 7.00 8.71
CA ALA A 36 8.83 5.77 8.17
C ALA A 36 9.95 4.75 7.87
N GLU A 37 11.07 5.22 7.30
CA GLU A 37 12.20 4.34 6.96
C GLU A 37 12.94 3.82 8.20
N SER A 38 13.15 4.66 9.23
CA SER A 38 13.80 4.21 10.46
C SER A 38 13.01 3.13 11.20
N LYS A 39 11.69 3.09 11.01
CA LYS A 39 10.78 2.10 11.62
C LYS A 39 10.45 0.93 10.70
N ARG A 40 11.01 0.90 9.48
CA ARG A 40 10.64 -0.10 8.46
C ARG A 40 10.92 -1.52 8.91
N LEU A 41 12.07 -1.77 9.54
CA LEU A 41 12.45 -3.11 10.01
C LEU A 41 11.52 -3.62 11.13
N GLY A 42 11.31 -2.81 12.17
CA GLY A 42 10.42 -3.18 13.28
C GLY A 42 8.98 -3.40 12.80
N THR A 43 8.52 -2.58 11.85
CA THR A 43 7.20 -2.75 11.23
C THR A 43 7.12 -4.04 10.42
N ARG A 44 8.15 -4.38 9.62
CA ARG A 44 8.19 -5.64 8.88
C ARG A 44 8.09 -6.86 9.81
N GLU A 45 8.85 -6.86 10.91
CA GLU A 45 8.81 -7.93 11.91
C GLU A 45 7.43 -8.04 12.58
N ALA A 46 6.87 -6.90 13.00
CA ALA A 46 5.55 -6.82 13.61
C ALA A 46 4.42 -7.34 12.71
N PHE A 47 4.55 -7.15 11.40
CA PHE A 47 3.60 -7.64 10.40
C PHE A 47 4.01 -8.97 9.77
N HIS A 48 4.83 -9.79 10.44
CA HIS A 48 5.23 -11.12 9.98
C HIS A 48 5.79 -11.14 8.55
N ASP A 49 6.74 -10.25 8.25
CA ASP A 49 7.31 -10.07 6.93
C ASP A 49 6.27 -9.75 5.84
N PHE A 50 5.19 -9.05 6.24
CA PHE A 50 4.04 -8.72 5.38
C PHE A 50 3.35 -9.95 4.78
N ASN A 51 3.39 -11.10 5.45
CA ASN A 51 2.61 -12.26 5.04
C ASN A 51 1.11 -11.92 5.13
N ALA A 52 0.46 -11.73 3.98
CA ALA A 52 -0.92 -11.24 3.90
C ALA A 52 -1.90 -12.09 4.72
N ASP A 53 -1.77 -13.42 4.69
CA ASP A 53 -2.62 -14.35 5.46
C ASP A 53 -2.47 -14.19 6.98
N ARG A 54 -1.25 -13.91 7.46
CA ARG A 54 -0.99 -13.63 8.89
C ARG A 54 -1.46 -12.25 9.27
N VAL A 55 -1.13 -11.24 8.46
CA VAL A 55 -1.50 -9.84 8.71
C VAL A 55 -3.02 -9.68 8.77
N ALA A 56 -3.76 -10.34 7.88
CA ALA A 56 -5.22 -10.32 7.86
C ALA A 56 -5.88 -10.88 9.13
N ARG A 57 -5.14 -11.66 9.93
CA ARG A 57 -5.60 -12.31 11.17
C ARG A 57 -5.18 -11.55 12.44
N ILE A 58 -4.38 -10.49 12.32
CA ILE A 58 -3.99 -9.67 13.47
C ILE A 58 -5.24 -9.11 14.14
N THR A 59 -5.33 -9.35 15.44
CA THR A 59 -6.48 -8.96 16.26
C THR A 59 -6.35 -7.52 16.75
N PRO A 60 -7.47 -6.87 17.15
CA PRO A 60 -7.42 -5.55 17.76
C PRO A 60 -6.52 -5.48 19.00
N SER A 61 -6.43 -6.56 19.78
CA SER A 61 -5.55 -6.62 20.95
C SER A 61 -4.07 -6.68 20.58
N GLU A 62 -3.71 -7.33 19.48
CA GLU A 62 -2.34 -7.32 18.96
C GLU A 62 -1.98 -5.94 18.40
N ILE A 63 -2.93 -5.27 17.73
CA ILE A 63 -2.76 -3.88 17.32
C ILE A 63 -2.47 -2.98 18.53
N ASP A 64 -3.20 -3.15 19.63
CA ASP A 64 -2.97 -2.39 20.86
C ASP A 64 -1.54 -2.56 21.36
N GLN A 65 -1.03 -3.79 21.39
CA GLN A 65 0.35 -4.07 21.75
C GLN A 65 1.35 -3.42 20.79
N LEU A 66 1.07 -3.44 19.49
CA LEU A 66 1.92 -2.79 18.48
C LEU A 66 1.96 -1.26 18.62
N THR A 67 0.92 -0.63 19.16
CA THR A 67 0.94 0.83 19.40
C THR A 67 1.91 1.24 20.52
N GLU A 68 2.25 0.31 21.42
CA GLU A 68 3.23 0.52 22.48
C GLU A 68 4.68 0.24 22.02
N ASP A 69 4.86 -0.44 20.89
CA ASP A 69 6.20 -0.73 20.35
C ASP A 69 6.80 0.49 19.64
N ILE A 70 7.83 1.07 20.26
CA ILE A 70 8.55 2.24 19.73
C ILE A 70 9.23 1.96 18.37
N ARG A 71 9.52 0.70 18.05
CA ARG A 71 10.15 0.25 16.80
C ARG A 71 9.16 0.27 15.64
N VAL A 72 7.86 0.26 15.94
CA VAL A 72 6.77 0.23 14.96
C VAL A 72 6.15 1.62 14.84
N ILE A 73 5.40 1.84 13.77
CA ILE A 73 4.60 3.04 13.60
C ILE A 73 3.43 3.00 14.60
N TRP A 74 3.53 3.81 15.67
CA TRP A 74 2.58 3.87 16.79
C TRP A 74 1.17 4.37 16.43
N ASN A 75 0.90 4.66 15.15
CA ASN A 75 -0.40 5.17 14.74
C ASN A 75 -1.37 4.01 14.55
N ARG A 76 -2.24 3.81 15.56
CA ARG A 76 -3.27 2.76 15.57
C ARG A 76 -4.06 2.69 14.26
N SER A 77 -4.58 3.82 13.76
CA SER A 77 -5.39 3.84 12.54
C SER A 77 -4.62 3.38 11.30
N LYS A 78 -3.30 3.63 11.24
CA LYS A 78 -2.44 3.12 10.17
C LYS A 78 -2.14 1.63 10.32
N LEU A 79 -2.01 1.12 11.54
CA LEU A 79 -1.83 -0.31 11.78
C LEU A 79 -3.10 -1.08 11.42
N GLU A 80 -4.26 -0.60 11.87
CA GLU A 80 -5.57 -1.16 11.55
C GLU A 80 -5.87 -1.12 10.05
N SER A 81 -5.44 -0.07 9.35
CA SER A 81 -5.63 0.01 7.90
C SER A 81 -4.79 -1.01 7.15
N VAL A 82 -3.56 -1.30 7.59
CA VAL A 82 -2.74 -2.37 6.98
C VAL A 82 -3.42 -3.74 7.12
N VAL A 83 -4.02 -4.03 8.28
CA VAL A 83 -4.80 -5.27 8.50
C VAL A 83 -6.03 -5.32 7.58
N ALA A 84 -6.81 -4.24 7.54
CA ALA A 84 -7.99 -4.15 6.68
C ALA A 84 -7.62 -4.28 5.18
N ASN A 85 -6.51 -3.68 4.78
CA ASN A 85 -5.99 -3.76 3.42
C ASN A 85 -5.51 -5.17 3.09
N ALA A 86 -4.88 -5.88 4.04
CA ALA A 86 -4.49 -7.28 3.84
C ALA A 86 -5.71 -8.18 3.63
N GLN A 87 -6.77 -7.98 4.42
CA GLN A 87 -8.03 -8.72 4.25
C GLN A 87 -8.64 -8.47 2.87
N LYS A 88 -8.72 -7.20 2.46
CA LYS A 88 -9.26 -6.84 1.14
C LYS A 88 -8.39 -7.36 -0.01
N LEU A 89 -7.07 -7.36 0.15
CA LEU A 89 -6.14 -7.90 -0.82
C LEU A 89 -6.38 -9.41 -1.03
N LEU A 90 -6.55 -10.17 0.05
CA LEU A 90 -6.84 -11.61 -0.04
C LEU A 90 -8.19 -11.91 -0.67
N GLU A 91 -9.20 -11.08 -0.40
CA GLU A 91 -10.53 -11.16 -1.01
C GLU A 91 -10.44 -10.98 -2.52
N LEU A 92 -9.78 -9.91 -2.99
CA LEU A 92 -9.58 -9.62 -4.41
C LEU A 92 -8.66 -10.64 -5.10
N ASP A 93 -7.61 -11.10 -4.41
CA ASP A 93 -6.73 -12.18 -4.90
C ASP A 93 -7.55 -13.46 -5.17
N THR A 94 -8.50 -13.78 -4.30
CA THR A 94 -9.37 -14.95 -4.46
C THR A 94 -10.40 -14.74 -5.57
N GLU A 95 -11.07 -13.59 -5.59
CA GLU A 95 -12.11 -13.26 -6.58
C GLU A 95 -11.58 -13.26 -8.01
N PHE A 96 -10.41 -12.67 -8.24
CA PHE A 96 -9.80 -12.56 -9.56
C PHE A 96 -8.82 -13.69 -9.87
N SER A 97 -8.66 -14.67 -8.97
CA SER A 97 -7.65 -15.74 -9.07
C SER A 97 -6.23 -15.19 -9.31
N GLY A 98 -5.89 -14.14 -8.56
CA GLY A 98 -4.62 -13.42 -8.55
C GLY A 98 -4.81 -11.90 -8.47
N PHE A 99 -4.15 -11.26 -7.49
CA PHE A 99 -4.23 -9.81 -7.32
C PHE A 99 -3.71 -9.03 -8.55
N GLN A 100 -2.71 -9.55 -9.25
CA GLN A 100 -2.25 -8.97 -10.51
C GLN A 100 -3.35 -8.95 -11.59
N LYS A 101 -4.22 -9.97 -11.63
CA LYS A 101 -5.34 -10.02 -12.57
C LYS A 101 -6.41 -8.99 -12.23
N TYR A 102 -6.61 -8.71 -10.94
CA TYR A 102 -7.44 -7.60 -10.49
C TYR A 102 -6.87 -6.24 -10.95
N LEU A 103 -5.56 -6.01 -10.81
CA LEU A 103 -4.93 -4.77 -11.32
C LEU A 103 -5.15 -4.63 -12.84
N ARG A 104 -5.02 -5.74 -13.57
CA ARG A 104 -5.22 -5.80 -15.03
C ARG A 104 -6.66 -5.96 -15.49
N SER A 105 -7.63 -6.04 -14.58
CA SER A 105 -9.05 -6.10 -14.95
C SER A 105 -9.60 -4.74 -15.37
N HIS A 106 -8.83 -3.68 -15.12
CA HIS A 106 -9.18 -2.31 -15.45
C HIS A 106 -8.48 -1.90 -16.75
N GLU A 107 -9.23 -1.21 -17.61
CA GLU A 107 -8.80 -0.80 -18.95
C GLU A 107 -7.75 0.32 -18.89
N ASP A 108 -7.86 1.18 -17.88
CA ASP A 108 -7.06 2.39 -17.69
C ASP A 108 -6.65 2.59 -16.23
N SER A 109 -5.57 3.36 -16.03
CA SER A 109 -5.04 3.72 -14.71
C SER A 109 -5.99 4.60 -13.87
N VAL A 110 -6.80 5.47 -14.50
CA VAL A 110 -7.70 6.39 -13.78
C VAL A 110 -8.87 5.66 -13.08
N PRO A 111 -9.64 4.78 -13.75
CA PRO A 111 -10.62 3.92 -13.08
C PRO A 111 -10.00 3.03 -12.01
N LEU A 112 -8.83 2.45 -12.28
CA LEU A 112 -8.10 1.60 -11.34
C LEU A 112 -7.75 2.35 -10.05
N VAL A 113 -7.19 3.55 -10.14
CA VAL A 113 -6.89 4.37 -8.95
C VAL A 113 -8.15 4.66 -8.14
N LYS A 114 -9.27 4.95 -8.79
CA LYS A 114 -10.54 5.18 -8.09
C LYS A 114 -11.06 3.94 -7.39
N ASP A 115 -10.89 2.77 -8.00
CA ASP A 115 -11.28 1.52 -7.35
C ASP A 115 -10.35 1.24 -6.16
N LEU A 116 -9.04 1.37 -6.33
CA LEU A 116 -8.07 1.24 -5.24
C LEU A 116 -8.37 2.18 -4.05
N GLN A 117 -8.73 3.43 -4.32
CA GLN A 117 -9.15 4.39 -3.29
C GLN A 117 -10.41 3.98 -2.51
N LYS A 118 -11.31 3.23 -3.15
CA LYS A 118 -12.54 2.72 -2.53
C LYS A 118 -12.28 1.44 -1.74
N GLN A 119 -11.45 0.55 -2.27
CA GLN A 119 -11.18 -0.75 -1.67
C GLN A 119 -10.19 -0.64 -0.50
N PHE A 120 -9.18 0.22 -0.61
CA PHE A 120 -8.06 0.29 0.33
C PHE A 120 -8.04 1.58 1.14
N LYS A 121 -7.76 1.45 2.44
CA LYS A 121 -7.67 2.57 3.38
C LYS A 121 -6.30 3.23 3.30
N PHE A 122 -6.27 4.56 3.46
CA PHE A 122 -5.05 5.39 3.42
C PHE A 122 -4.27 5.31 2.09
N LEU A 123 -4.94 4.90 1.01
CA LEU A 123 -4.43 4.99 -0.35
C LEU A 123 -4.97 6.26 -1.01
N GLY A 124 -4.23 7.37 -0.86
CA GLY A 124 -4.53 8.61 -1.57
C GLY A 124 -4.26 8.49 -3.07
N GLU A 125 -4.67 9.47 -3.87
CA GLU A 125 -4.50 9.45 -5.33
C GLU A 125 -3.03 9.30 -5.76
N MET A 126 -2.14 10.13 -5.22
CA MET A 126 -0.70 10.02 -5.44
C MET A 126 -0.10 8.72 -4.87
N GLY A 127 -0.70 8.21 -3.79
CA GLY A 127 -0.29 6.93 -3.20
C GLY A 127 -0.62 5.75 -4.10
N CYS A 128 -1.79 5.78 -4.75
CA CYS A 128 -2.18 4.77 -5.74
C CYS A 128 -1.30 4.84 -6.99
N TYR A 129 -1.00 6.04 -7.48
CA TYR A 129 -0.07 6.23 -8.60
C TYR A 129 1.31 5.64 -8.28
N TYR A 130 1.87 5.98 -7.11
CA TYR A 130 3.14 5.43 -6.62
C TYR A 130 3.07 3.90 -6.53
N TYR A 131 1.99 3.38 -5.95
CA TYR A 131 1.78 1.95 -5.77
C TYR A 131 1.83 1.21 -7.12
N LEU A 132 1.02 1.66 -8.08
CA LEU A 132 0.94 1.07 -9.43
C LEU A 132 2.28 1.13 -10.17
N HIS A 133 2.99 2.26 -10.07
CA HIS A 133 4.32 2.40 -10.65
C HIS A 133 5.31 1.37 -10.06
N VAL A 134 5.36 1.26 -8.74
CA VAL A 134 6.33 0.39 -8.05
C VAL A 134 6.05 -1.09 -8.27
N VAL A 135 4.77 -1.50 -8.33
CA VAL A 135 4.40 -2.90 -8.61
C VAL A 135 4.56 -3.29 -10.08
N GLY A 136 4.93 -2.33 -10.94
CA GLY A 136 5.26 -2.55 -12.34
C GLY A 136 4.09 -2.49 -13.31
N GLU A 137 2.95 -1.92 -12.90
CA GLU A 137 1.83 -1.68 -13.82
C GLU A 137 2.10 -0.46 -14.71
N GLU A 138 1.52 -0.46 -15.91
CA GLU A 138 1.65 0.64 -16.86
C GLU A 138 0.83 1.84 -16.38
N VAL A 139 1.52 2.87 -15.90
CA VAL A 139 0.94 4.16 -15.54
C VAL A 139 1.51 5.25 -16.45
N PRO A 140 0.70 6.28 -16.79
CA PRO A 140 1.18 7.45 -17.52
C PRO A 140 2.34 8.13 -16.79
N ASP A 141 3.12 8.94 -17.51
CA ASP A 141 4.17 9.73 -16.86
C ASP A 141 3.60 10.64 -15.78
N HIS A 142 4.39 10.92 -14.75
CA HIS A 142 3.93 11.70 -13.58
C HIS A 142 3.35 13.06 -13.97
N GLU A 143 3.93 13.72 -14.98
CA GLU A 143 3.43 15.01 -15.49
C GLU A 143 2.07 14.87 -16.18
N GLU A 144 1.90 13.82 -17.00
CA GLU A 144 0.64 13.52 -17.68
C GLU A 144 -0.45 13.13 -16.68
N TRP A 145 -0.09 12.34 -15.66
CA TRP A 145 -0.96 12.00 -14.56
C TRP A 145 -1.44 13.26 -13.83
N GLN A 146 -0.54 14.14 -13.41
CA GLN A 146 -0.89 15.41 -12.76
C GLN A 146 -1.77 16.30 -13.67
N ALA A 147 -1.52 16.32 -14.97
CA ALA A 147 -2.35 17.05 -15.92
C ALA A 147 -3.77 16.47 -16.06
N SER A 148 -3.91 15.14 -15.99
CA SER A 148 -5.22 14.45 -16.01
C SER A 148 -6.09 14.80 -14.79
N LEU A 149 -5.46 15.09 -13.65
CA LEU A 149 -6.13 15.47 -12.40
C LEU A 149 -6.57 16.93 -12.38
N LYS A 150 -5.75 17.83 -12.95
CA LYS A 150 -6.02 19.27 -13.03
C LYS A 150 -7.13 19.64 -14.03
N LYS A 151 -7.47 18.76 -14.98
CA LYS A 151 -8.56 18.96 -15.94
C LYS A 151 -9.96 18.70 -15.35
N ARG A 152 -10.08 18.50 -14.04
CA ARG A 152 -11.33 18.24 -13.31
C ARG A 152 -11.71 19.40 -12.41
#